data_AF-A0A661WI07-F1
#
_entry.id   AF-A0A661WI07-F1
#
_cell.length_a   1.000
_cell.length_b   1.000
_cell.length_c   1.000
_cell.angle_alpha   90.00
_cell.angle_beta   90.00
_cell.angle_gamma   90.00
#
_symmetry.space_group_name_H-M   'P 1'
#
loop_
_entity.id
_entity.type
_entity.pdbx_description
1 polymer ?
#
loop_
_entity_poly.entity_id
_entity_poly.type
_entity_poly.pdbx_seq_one_letter_code
_entity_poly.pdbx_strand_id
1 'polypeptide(L)' 'VKKMSVLRLSKPEDLRALRESTAGRFLGEVLGPTTVEVKAEASPKIMAALIEMGIFMKGA' A
#
# COMPACT_ATOMS: atom_id res chain seq x y z
N VAL A 1 3.18 -22.25 9.07
CA VAL A 1 3.27 -21.29 7.94
C VAL A 1 2.84 -19.91 8.42
N LYS A 2 3.67 -18.88 8.25
CA LYS A 2 3.36 -17.49 8.61
C LYS A 2 2.47 -16.87 7.52
N LYS A 3 1.38 -16.20 7.90
CA LYS A 3 0.53 -15.44 6.96
C LYS A 3 1.08 -14.02 6.80
N MET A 4 1.06 -13.52 5.57
CA MET A 4 1.58 -12.22 5.18
C MET A 4 0.53 -11.54 4.29
N SER A 5 0.34 -10.24 4.47
CA SER A 5 -0.51 -9.44 3.59
C SER A 5 0.36 -8.70 2.59
N VAL A 6 -0.08 -8.67 1.33
CA VAL A 6 0.66 -8.07 0.23
C VAL A 6 -0.25 -7.07 -0.48
N LEU A 7 0.26 -5.86 -0.70
CA LEU A 7 -0.37 -4.88 -1.57
C LEU A 7 0.30 -4.92 -2.94
N ARG A 8 -0.53 -4.99 -3.98
CA ARG A 8 -0.10 -4.82 -5.37
C ARG A 8 -0.77 -3.58 -5.94
N LEU A 9 0.04 -2.68 -6.48
CA LEU A 9 -0.39 -1.48 -7.19
C LEU A 9 -0.23 -1.69 -8.70
N SER A 10 -0.90 -0.82 -9.48
CA SER A 10 -0.86 -0.91 -10.94
C SER A 10 0.43 -0.33 -11.51
N LYS A 11 0.98 0.72 -10.88
CA LYS A 11 2.13 1.46 -11.40
C LYS A 11 3.24 1.62 -10.35
N PRO A 12 4.53 1.57 -10.72
CA PRO A 12 5.64 1.76 -9.77
C PRO A 12 5.65 3.12 -9.09
N GLU A 13 5.23 4.17 -9.79
CA GLU A 13 5.12 5.53 -9.25
C GLU A 13 4.13 5.63 -8.09
N ASP A 14 3.04 4.86 -8.12
CA ASP A 14 2.06 4.80 -7.03
C ASP A 14 2.66 4.18 -5.77
N LEU A 15 3.50 3.13 -5.94
CA LEU A 15 4.22 2.52 -4.82
C LEU A 15 5.24 3.49 -4.23
N ARG A 16 5.94 4.24 -5.08
CA ARG A 16 6.87 5.27 -4.63
C ARG A 16 6.15 6.36 -3.82
N ALA A 17 5.05 6.90 -4.34
CA ALA A 17 4.25 7.89 -3.65
C ALA A 17 3.71 7.38 -2.29
N LEU A 18 3.18 6.15 -2.26
CA LEU A 18 2.68 5.53 -1.04
C LEU A 18 3.80 5.36 0.01
N ARG A 19 5.02 5.01 -0.40
CA ARG A 19 6.19 4.90 0.50
C ARG A 19 6.62 6.23 1.10
N GLU A 20 6.49 7.31 0.34
CA GLU A 20 6.82 8.68 0.77
C GLU A 20 5.69 9.31 1.62
N SER A 21 4.49 8.72 1.61
CA SER A 21 3.34 9.17 2.39
C SER A 21 3.39 8.77 3.87
N THR A 22 2.41 9.27 4.64
CA THR A 22 2.21 8.87 6.05
C THR A 22 1.89 7.38 6.22
N ALA A 23 1.48 6.68 5.17
CA ALA A 23 1.24 5.24 5.18
C ALA A 23 2.52 4.41 5.00
N GLY A 24 3.65 5.01 4.59
CA GLY A 24 4.92 4.33 4.40
C GLY A 24 5.39 3.53 5.63
N ARG A 25 5.09 4.00 6.84
CA ARG A 25 5.39 3.31 8.12
C ARG A 25 4.68 1.97 8.33
N PHE A 26 3.66 1.70 7.53
CA PHE A 26 2.89 0.46 7.55
C PHE A 26 3.32 -0.55 6.49
N LEU A 27 4.19 -0.13 5.58
CA LEU A 27 4.78 -0.99 4.56
C LEU A 27 5.94 -1.78 5.17
N GLY A 28 6.08 -3.03 4.73
CA GLY A 28 7.20 -3.91 5.06
C GLY A 28 8.18 -4.01 3.89
N GLU A 29 8.63 -5.23 3.62
CA GLU A 29 9.58 -5.52 2.55
C GLU A 29 8.98 -5.21 1.17
N VAL A 30 9.78 -4.58 0.30
CA VAL A 30 9.43 -4.37 -1.11
C VAL A 30 9.73 -5.66 -1.86
N LEU A 31 8.68 -6.31 -2.37
CA LEU A 31 8.77 -7.59 -3.06
C LEU A 31 8.93 -7.42 -4.58
N GLY A 32 8.71 -6.22 -5.10
CA GLY A 32 8.84 -5.90 -6.51
C GLY A 32 8.48 -4.45 -6.82
N PRO A 33 8.51 -4.05 -8.11
CA PRO A 33 8.34 -2.65 -8.52
C PRO A 33 6.95 -2.07 -8.20
N THR A 34 5.95 -2.94 -8.01
CA THR A 34 4.57 -2.54 -7.66
C THR A 34 4.02 -3.33 -6.48
N THR A 35 4.85 -4.14 -5.81
CA THR A 35 4.41 -5.11 -4.81
C THR A 35 5.18 -4.93 -3.51
N VAL A 36 4.47 -4.84 -2.38
CA VAL A 36 5.05 -4.59 -1.07
C VAL A 36 4.29 -5.35 0.02
N GLU A 37 4.99 -5.80 1.05
CA GLU A 37 4.37 -6.32 2.27
C GLU A 37 3.60 -5.22 2.99
N VAL A 38 2.48 -5.57 3.60
CA VAL A 38 1.74 -4.67 4.48
C VAL A 38 1.46 -5.33 5.82
N LYS A 39 1.55 -4.53 6.89
CA LYS A 39 1.09 -4.95 8.22
C LYS A 39 -0.41 -5.25 8.16
N ALA A 40 -0.82 -6.42 8.65
CA ALA A 40 -2.19 -6.90 8.50
C ALA A 40 -3.22 -5.91 9.06
N GLU A 41 -2.94 -5.33 10.23
CA GLU A 41 -3.78 -4.34 10.91
C GLU A 41 -3.78 -2.94 10.26
N ALA A 42 -2.92 -2.71 9.26
CA ALA A 42 -2.78 -1.42 8.61
C ALA A 42 -3.55 -1.30 7.29
N SER A 43 -4.16 -2.38 6.80
CA SER A 43 -4.93 -2.38 5.55
C SER A 43 -5.94 -1.23 5.44
N PRO A 44 -6.75 -0.89 6.47
CA PRO A 44 -7.66 0.25 6.40
C PRO A 44 -6.95 1.60 6.29
N LYS A 45 -5.79 1.75 6.96
CA LYS A 45 -5.00 3.00 6.92
C LYS A 45 -4.33 3.20 5.57
N ILE A 46 -3.86 2.11 4.96
CA ILE A 46 -3.29 2.11 3.62
C ILE A 46 -4.36 2.45 2.60
N MET A 47 -5.57 1.88 2.73
CA MET A 47 -6.70 2.21 1.85
C MET A 47 -7.08 3.70 1.93
N ALA A 48 -7.16 4.25 3.15
CA ALA A 48 -7.44 5.67 3.34
C ALA A 48 -6.39 6.55 2.66
N ALA A 49 -5.09 6.24 2.83
CA ALA A 49 -4.03 6.97 2.18
C ALA A 49 -4.09 6.90 0.64
N LEU A 50 -4.43 5.73 0.07
CA LEU A 50 -4.61 5.58 -1.37
C LEU A 50 -5.78 6.43 -1.90
N ILE A 51 -6.85 6.59 -1.13
CA ILE A 51 -7.97 7.47 -1.47
C ILE A 51 -7.57 8.95 -1.37
N GLU A 52 -6.91 9.34 -0.29
CA GLU A 52 -6.43 10.72 -0.08
C GLU A 52 -5.44 11.17 -1.17
N MET A 53 -4.61 10.25 -1.68
CA MET A 53 -3.69 10.50 -2.79
C MET A 53 -4.35 10.43 -4.18
N GLY A 54 -5.63 10.06 -4.27
CA GLY A 54 -6.34 9.88 -5.54
C GLY A 54 -5.88 8.66 -6.36
N ILE A 55 -5.16 7.74 -5.74
CA ILE A 55 -4.65 6.50 -6.37
C ILE A 55 -5.74 5.41 -6.39
N PHE A 56 -6.61 5.41 -5.38
CA PHE A 56 -7.76 4.49 -5.31
C PHE A 56 -9.05 5.28 -5.14
N MET A 57 -10.12 4.84 -5.80
CA MET A 57 -11.45 5.37 -5.60
C MET A 57 -12.35 4.23 -5.13
N LYS A 58 -12.98 4.39 -3.96
CA LYS A 58 -13.99 3.43 -3.51
C LYS A 58 -15.15 3.53 -4.48
N GLY A 59 -15.45 2.44 -5.20
CA GLY A 59 -16.66 2.35 -6.02
C GLY A 59 -17.88 2.69 -5.17
N ALA A 60 -18.73 3.57 -5.69
CA ALA A 60 -19.98 3.98 -5.06
C ALA A 60 -20.91 2.78 -4.81
#